data_AF-U7NR70-F1
#
_entry.id   AF-U7NR70-F1
#
_cell.length_a   1.000
_cell.length_b   1.000
_cell.length_c   1.000
_cell.angle_alpha   90.00
_cell.angle_beta   90.00
_cell.angle_gamma   90.00
#
_symmetry.space_group_name_H-M   'P 1'
#
loop_
_entity.id
_entity.type
_entity.pdbx_description
1 polymer ?
#
loop_
_entity_poly.entity_id
_entity_poly.type
_entity_poly.pdbx_seq_one_letter_code
_entity_poly.pdbx_strand_id
1 'polypeptide(L)'
;MMMALNVPTGQPPRWQTTELVSMLLSPGARQVVRYWLSSEHFLDEQNHPRVVLATPHEPHSFVDLVQIANPSLVPSVVLAELLRKGIVETLESGHVLLKRSAYAPWGATGSLSLGNYDDFVDIDKLRRRHNDS
;
A
#
# COMPACT_ATOMS: atom_id res chain seq x y z
N MET A 1 20.79 31.75 -30.12
CA MET A 1 19.86 31.76 -28.97
C MET A 1 19.42 30.33 -28.74
N MET A 2 20.03 29.61 -27.79
CA MET A 2 19.69 28.20 -27.53
C MET A 2 18.46 28.16 -26.63
N MET A 3 17.40 27.48 -27.08
CA MET A 3 16.23 27.20 -26.25
C MET A 3 16.57 25.99 -25.39
N ALA A 4 16.79 26.23 -24.10
CA ALA A 4 16.92 25.17 -23.12
C ALA A 4 15.61 24.37 -23.10
N LEU A 5 15.67 23.13 -23.58
CA LEU A 5 14.60 22.16 -23.40
C LEU A 5 14.50 21.91 -21.89
N ASN A 6 13.49 22.49 -21.27
CA ASN A 6 13.16 22.28 -19.87
C ASN A 6 12.61 20.85 -19.75
N VAL A 7 13.50 19.85 -19.74
CA VAL A 7 13.17 18.49 -19.34
C VAL A 7 12.61 18.61 -17.94
N PRO A 8 11.34 18.26 -17.67
CA PRO A 8 10.92 18.09 -16.31
C PRO A 8 11.78 16.95 -15.78
N THR A 9 12.78 17.29 -14.96
CA THR A 9 13.46 16.33 -14.09
C THR A 9 12.45 15.90 -13.04
N GLY A 10 11.37 15.26 -13.48
CA GLY A 10 10.45 14.56 -12.61
C GLY A 10 11.26 13.47 -11.98
N GLN A 11 11.57 13.62 -10.69
CA GLN A 11 12.19 12.53 -9.96
C GLN A 11 11.34 11.28 -10.20
N PRO A 12 11.97 10.13 -10.49
CA PRO A 12 11.22 8.90 -10.64
C PRO A 12 10.38 8.70 -9.36
N PRO A 13 9.10 8.33 -9.49
CA PRO A 13 8.25 8.07 -8.33
C PRO A 13 8.97 7.08 -7.42
N ARG A 14 8.95 7.31 -6.10
CA ARG A 14 9.73 6.50 -5.15
C ARG A 14 9.19 5.09 -5.00
N TRP A 15 7.88 4.96 -5.15
CA TRP A 15 7.15 3.72 -4.98
C TRP A 15 6.44 3.32 -6.27
N GLN A 16 6.31 2.01 -6.47
CA GLN A 16 5.45 1.41 -7.46
C GLN A 16 4.55 0.37 -6.81
N THR A 17 3.41 0.13 -7.45
CA THR A 17 2.55 -1.01 -7.12
C THR A 17 3.25 -2.32 -7.45
N THR A 18 3.08 -3.34 -6.61
CA THR A 18 3.55 -4.70 -6.93
C THR A 18 2.66 -5.38 -7.98
N GLU A 19 3.14 -6.48 -8.57
CA GLU A 19 2.33 -7.30 -9.47
C GLU A 19 1.06 -7.86 -8.80
N LEU A 20 1.07 -8.06 -7.48
CA LEU A 20 -0.12 -8.45 -6.72
C LEU A 20 -1.26 -7.45 -6.90
N VAL A 21 -0.96 -6.15 -6.86
CA VAL A 21 -1.95 -5.09 -7.08
C VAL A 21 -2.45 -5.11 -8.53
N SER A 22 -1.55 -5.33 -9.49
CA SER A 22 -1.89 -5.45 -10.91
C SER A 22 -2.86 -6.60 -11.18
N MET A 23 -2.62 -7.77 -10.56
CA MET A 23 -3.42 -8.98 -10.76
C MET A 23 -4.75 -8.97 -10.00
N LEU A 24 -4.79 -8.41 -8.79
CA LEU A 24 -5.94 -8.56 -7.90
C LEU A 24 -6.99 -7.45 -8.01
N LEU A 25 -6.58 -6.25 -8.41
CA LEU A 25 -7.43 -5.07 -8.37
C LEU A 25 -7.99 -4.68 -9.74
N SER A 26 -9.18 -4.09 -9.70
CA SER A 26 -9.81 -3.40 -10.81
C SER A 26 -8.95 -2.22 -11.28
N PRO A 27 -9.05 -1.81 -12.56
CA PRO A 27 -8.30 -0.67 -13.08
C PRO A 27 -8.46 0.62 -12.25
N GLY A 28 -9.68 0.88 -11.74
CA GLY A 28 -9.96 2.04 -10.89
C GLY A 28 -9.28 1.95 -9.53
N ALA A 29 -9.38 0.81 -8.84
CA ALA A 29 -8.70 0.62 -7.56
C ALA A 29 -7.16 0.70 -7.71
N ARG A 30 -6.60 0.21 -8.83
CA ARG A 30 -5.16 0.38 -9.13
C ARG A 30 -4.77 1.85 -9.27
N GLN A 31 -5.61 2.68 -9.90
CA GLN A 31 -5.36 4.12 -10.00
C GLN A 31 -5.32 4.77 -8.61
N VAL A 32 -6.25 4.40 -7.73
CA VAL A 32 -6.29 4.89 -6.35
C VAL A 32 -4.99 4.54 -5.60
N VAL A 33 -4.55 3.27 -5.67
CA VAL A 33 -3.29 2.85 -5.00
C VAL A 33 -2.08 3.56 -5.60
N ARG A 34 -2.00 3.69 -6.93
CA ARG A 34 -0.91 4.44 -7.59
C ARG A 34 -0.89 5.90 -7.15
N TYR A 35 -2.06 6.53 -7.04
CA TYR A 35 -2.15 7.91 -6.60
C TYR A 35 -1.70 8.06 -5.14
N TRP A 36 -2.14 7.15 -4.25
CA TRP A 36 -1.71 7.09 -2.84
C TRP A 36 -0.18 7.06 -2.71
N LEU A 37 0.49 6.27 -3.55
CA LEU A 37 1.94 6.10 -3.54
C LEU A 37 2.73 7.30 -4.09
N SER A 38 2.07 8.24 -4.77
CA SER A 38 2.71 9.31 -5.54
C SER A 38 2.42 10.72 -5.01
N SER A 39 1.35 10.89 -4.25
CA SER A 39 0.88 12.20 -3.81
C SER A 39 1.41 12.52 -2.42
N GLU A 40 2.13 13.64 -2.28
CA GLU A 40 2.78 14.05 -1.02
C GLU A 40 1.79 14.18 0.15
N HIS A 41 0.53 14.55 -0.11
CA HIS A 41 -0.52 14.63 0.91
C HIS A 41 -0.86 13.28 1.55
N PHE A 42 -0.55 12.19 0.85
CA PHE A 42 -0.80 10.81 1.25
C PHE A 42 0.50 10.06 1.59
N LEU A 43 1.61 10.77 1.71
CA LEU A 43 2.85 10.26 2.25
C LEU A 43 3.12 10.86 3.64
N ASP A 44 3.85 10.14 4.47
CA ASP A 44 4.35 10.62 5.76
C ASP A 44 5.71 11.33 5.61
N GLU A 45 6.27 11.77 6.73
CA GLU A 45 7.57 12.46 6.80
C GLU A 45 8.74 11.60 6.25
N GLN A 46 8.59 10.28 6.28
CA GLN A 46 9.56 9.31 5.75
C GLN A 46 9.30 8.97 4.28
N ASN A 47 8.33 9.65 3.65
CA ASN A 47 7.83 9.40 2.30
C ASN A 47 7.18 8.03 2.14
N HIS A 48 6.69 7.40 3.20
CA HIS A 48 5.91 6.17 3.12
C HIS A 48 4.41 6.48 2.99
N PRO A 49 3.59 5.60 2.39
CA PRO A 49 2.15 5.76 2.39
C PRO A 49 1.61 5.91 3.80
N ARG A 50 1.03 7.07 4.10
CA ARG A 50 0.47 7.33 5.43
C ARG A 50 -0.80 6.53 5.63
N VAL A 51 -1.11 6.30 6.90
CA VAL A 51 -2.42 5.83 7.34
C VAL A 51 -3.45 6.95 7.17
N VAL A 52 -4.63 6.64 6.62
CA VAL A 52 -5.70 7.61 6.32
C VAL A 52 -7.00 7.21 6.99
N LEU A 53 -7.85 8.17 7.35
CA LEU A 53 -9.16 7.88 7.92
C LEU A 53 -10.10 7.30 6.83
N ALA A 54 -10.86 6.24 7.13
CA ALA A 54 -11.79 5.65 6.16
C ALA A 54 -12.95 6.60 5.79
N THR A 55 -13.32 7.48 6.71
CA THR A 55 -14.46 8.39 6.64
C THR A 55 -14.01 9.83 6.33
N PRO A 56 -14.89 10.68 5.76
CA PRO A 56 -14.52 12.02 5.28
C PRO A 56 -14.43 13.10 6.38
N HIS A 57 -14.21 12.70 7.64
CA HIS A 57 -14.22 13.65 8.76
C HIS A 57 -12.99 14.56 8.80
N GLU A 58 -11.90 14.16 8.15
CA GLU A 58 -10.63 14.88 8.13
C GLU A 58 -10.12 15.03 6.69
N PRO A 59 -9.38 16.11 6.38
CA PRO A 59 -8.77 16.27 5.08
C PRO A 59 -7.75 15.15 4.81
N HIS A 60 -7.66 14.74 3.55
CA HIS A 60 -6.80 13.63 3.12
C HIS A 60 -7.26 12.27 3.69
N SER A 61 -8.57 12.12 3.83
CA SER A 61 -9.22 10.84 4.09
C SER A 61 -9.12 9.89 2.90
N PHE A 62 -9.50 8.63 3.11
CA PHE A 62 -9.66 7.66 2.03
C PHE A 62 -10.70 8.10 0.99
N VAL A 63 -11.74 8.82 1.42
CA VAL A 63 -12.75 9.39 0.52
C VAL A 63 -12.10 10.41 -0.42
N ASP A 64 -11.30 11.33 0.13
CA ASP A 64 -10.59 12.33 -0.66
C ASP A 64 -9.60 11.67 -1.62
N LEU A 65 -8.87 10.66 -1.15
CA LEU A 65 -7.96 9.88 -1.98
C LEU A 65 -8.65 9.31 -3.22
N VAL A 66 -9.80 8.66 -3.04
CA VAL A 66 -10.57 8.07 -4.15
C VAL A 66 -11.10 9.16 -5.07
N GLN A 67 -11.65 10.24 -4.53
CA GLN A 67 -12.23 11.32 -5.32
C GLN A 67 -11.19 12.05 -6.18
N ILE A 68 -10.00 12.31 -5.62
CA ILE A 68 -8.92 12.98 -6.36
C ILE A 68 -8.32 12.03 -7.40
N ALA A 69 -8.11 10.75 -7.05
CA ALA A 69 -7.54 9.77 -7.97
C ALA A 69 -8.48 9.47 -9.14
N ASN A 70 -9.77 9.30 -8.87
CA ASN A 70 -10.80 9.06 -9.88
C ASN A 70 -12.21 9.37 -9.33
N PRO A 71 -12.82 10.51 -9.71
CA PRO A 71 -14.11 10.95 -9.17
C PRO A 71 -15.30 10.10 -9.64
N SER A 72 -15.12 9.21 -10.62
CA SER A 72 -16.17 8.28 -11.05
C SER A 72 -16.34 7.06 -10.12
N LEU A 73 -15.41 6.86 -9.19
CA LEU A 73 -15.43 5.73 -8.27
C LEU A 73 -16.20 6.04 -6.98
N VAL A 74 -16.86 5.01 -6.45
CA VAL A 74 -17.53 5.07 -5.14
C VAL A 74 -16.54 4.63 -4.05
N PRO A 75 -16.17 5.49 -3.08
CA PRO A 75 -15.13 5.18 -2.09
C PRO A 75 -15.38 3.90 -1.29
N SER A 76 -16.62 3.65 -0.87
CA SER A 76 -16.97 2.43 -0.13
C SER A 76 -16.77 1.15 -0.94
N VAL A 77 -17.03 1.20 -2.25
CA VAL A 77 -16.82 0.06 -3.17
C VAL A 77 -15.33 -0.21 -3.35
N VAL A 78 -14.52 0.85 -3.52
CA VAL A 78 -13.06 0.71 -3.61
C VAL A 78 -12.49 0.16 -2.30
N LEU A 79 -12.90 0.68 -1.15
CA LEU A 79 -12.44 0.20 0.16
C LEU A 79 -12.77 -1.28 0.36
N ALA A 80 -14.02 -1.67 0.05
CA ALA A 80 -14.45 -3.06 0.14
C ALA A 80 -13.64 -3.98 -0.78
N GLU A 81 -13.30 -3.52 -1.99
CA GLU A 81 -12.42 -4.26 -2.90
C GLU A 81 -11.03 -4.45 -2.29
N LEU A 82 -10.39 -3.37 -1.83
CA LEU A 82 -9.04 -3.41 -1.26
C LEU A 82 -8.95 -4.31 -0.03
N LEU A 83 -9.95 -4.27 0.86
CA LEU A 83 -10.03 -5.12 2.05
C LEU A 83 -10.21 -6.58 1.67
N ARG A 84 -11.19 -6.88 0.80
CA ARG A 84 -11.45 -8.25 0.34
C ARG A 84 -10.25 -8.87 -0.36
N LYS A 85 -9.42 -8.07 -1.01
CA LYS A 85 -8.19 -8.51 -1.69
C LYS A 85 -6.94 -8.46 -0.80
N GLY A 86 -7.07 -8.03 0.45
CA GLY A 86 -5.96 -7.96 1.40
C GLY A 86 -4.86 -6.97 1.02
N ILE A 87 -5.21 -5.92 0.27
CA ILE A 87 -4.29 -4.83 -0.12
C ILE A 87 -4.19 -3.78 0.98
N VAL A 88 -5.27 -3.57 1.71
CA VAL A 88 -5.33 -2.68 2.87
C VAL A 88 -5.82 -3.43 4.10
N GLU A 89 -5.61 -2.81 5.25
CA GLU A 89 -6.12 -3.24 6.55
C GLU A 89 -6.85 -2.08 7.22
N THR A 90 -7.94 -2.37 7.92
CA THR A 90 -8.63 -1.41 8.79
C THR A 90 -8.13 -1.54 10.21
N LEU A 91 -7.75 -0.43 10.81
CA LEU A 91 -7.36 -0.34 12.22
C LEU A 91 -8.61 -0.14 13.09
N GLU A 92 -8.51 -0.48 14.38
CA GLU A 92 -9.59 -0.27 15.36
C GLU A 92 -10.00 1.22 15.46
N SER A 93 -9.08 2.13 15.15
CA SER A 93 -9.31 3.58 15.09
C SER A 93 -10.12 4.06 13.87
N GLY A 94 -10.61 3.16 13.02
CA GLY A 94 -11.33 3.51 11.79
C GLY A 94 -10.43 4.02 10.65
N HIS A 95 -9.12 3.86 10.80
CA HIS A 95 -8.15 4.20 9.77
C HIS A 95 -7.86 3.03 8.83
N VAL A 96 -7.34 3.34 7.66
CA VAL A 96 -6.96 2.39 6.61
C VAL A 96 -5.45 2.49 6.38
N LEU A 97 -4.78 1.35 6.47
CA LEU A 97 -3.36 1.18 6.21
C LEU A 97 -3.15 0.43 4.88
N LEU A 98 -2.32 0.98 4.00
CA LEU A 98 -1.84 0.26 2.81
C LEU A 98 -0.75 -0.74 3.20
N LYS A 99 -0.96 -2.03 2.91
CA LYS A 99 -0.03 -3.09 3.33
C LYS A 99 1.27 -3.06 2.53
N ARG A 100 2.38 -3.44 3.17
CA ARG A 100 3.71 -3.50 2.54
C ARG A 100 3.81 -4.45 1.34
N SER A 101 2.94 -5.45 1.24
CA SER A 101 2.88 -6.34 0.07
C SER A 101 2.34 -5.66 -1.20
N ALA A 102 1.66 -4.51 -1.06
CA ALA A 102 1.01 -3.81 -2.16
C ALA A 102 1.97 -2.90 -2.96
N TYR A 103 3.13 -2.54 -2.38
CA TYR A 103 4.05 -1.60 -3.00
C TYR A 103 5.51 -1.93 -2.74
N ALA A 104 6.37 -1.50 -3.65
CA ALA A 104 7.81 -1.72 -3.60
C ALA A 104 8.55 -0.45 -4.06
N PRO A 105 9.83 -0.28 -3.71
CA PRO A 105 10.64 0.78 -4.28
C PRO A 105 10.62 0.75 -5.81
N TRP A 106 10.65 1.91 -6.43
CA TRP A 106 10.69 1.99 -7.88
C TRP A 106 11.94 1.31 -8.45
N GLY A 107 11.76 0.58 -9.54
CA GLY A 107 12.84 -0.22 -10.14
C GLY A 107 13.14 -1.53 -9.41
N ALA A 108 12.44 -1.84 -8.31
CA ALA A 108 12.45 -3.19 -7.73
C ALA A 108 11.70 -4.13 -8.68
N THR A 109 12.41 -4.74 -9.63
CA THR A 109 11.87 -5.76 -10.53
C THR A 109 11.56 -7.02 -9.75
N GLY A 110 10.28 -7.22 -9.42
CA GLY A 110 9.67 -8.54 -9.24
C GLY A 110 10.42 -9.56 -8.38
N SER A 111 11.25 -9.13 -7.43
CA SER A 111 11.76 -10.04 -6.43
C SER A 111 10.61 -10.25 -5.47
N LEU A 112 9.93 -11.39 -5.62
CA LEU A 112 9.38 -12.09 -4.47
C LEU A 112 10.57 -12.33 -3.53
N SER A 113 10.99 -11.29 -2.80
CA SER A 113 11.73 -11.45 -1.58
C SER A 113 10.71 -12.01 -0.60
N LEU A 114 10.46 -13.31 -0.76
CA LEU A 114 10.12 -14.22 0.32
C LEU A 114 11.35 -14.25 1.24
N GLY A 115 11.69 -13.09 1.78
CA GLY A 115 12.79 -12.87 2.69
C GLY A 115 12.37 -13.44 4.02
N ASN A 116 12.76 -14.69 4.25
CA ASN A 116 13.32 -15.10 5.52
C ASN A 116 12.41 -14.87 6.75
N TYR A 117 11.23 -15.50 6.77
CA TYR A 117 10.60 -15.87 8.05
C TYR A 117 11.34 -17.10 8.62
N ASP A 118 12.62 -16.93 8.95
CA ASP A 118 13.43 -17.92 9.69
C ASP A 118 13.80 -17.36 11.07
N ASP A 119 12.89 -16.59 11.69
CA ASP A 119 13.07 -16.06 13.05
C ASP A 119 11.79 -16.22 13.89
N PHE A 120 11.23 -17.43 13.86
CA PHE A 120 10.37 -17.94 14.94
C PHE A 120 10.90 -19.29 15.38
N VAL A 121 12.15 -19.30 15.82
CA VAL A 121 12.63 -20.36 16.72
C VAL A 121 12.15 -19.99 18.12
N ASP A 122 11.72 -21.02 18.86
CA ASP A 122 11.67 -21.07 20.32
C ASP A 122 10.35 -20.80 21.09
N ILE A 123 9.22 -21.41 20.68
CA ILE A 123 8.12 -21.70 21.65
C ILE A 123 7.61 -23.15 21.66
N ASP A 124 8.04 -24.05 20.75
CA ASP A 124 7.54 -25.46 20.78
C ASP A 124 8.57 -26.53 21.19
N LYS A 125 9.80 -26.16 21.57
CA LYS A 125 10.74 -27.10 22.20
C LYS A 125 10.51 -27.35 23.69
N LEU A 126 9.51 -26.72 24.30
CA LEU A 126 9.23 -26.85 25.75
C LEU A 126 7.97 -27.66 26.11
N ARG A 127 7.40 -28.42 25.18
CA ARG A 127 6.24 -29.30 25.46
C ARG A 127 6.60 -30.78 25.42
N ARG A 128 7.45 -31.14 26.39
CA ARG A 128 7.42 -32.37 27.20
C ARG A 128 6.89 -33.62 26.46
N ARG A 129 7.80 -34.31 25.77
CA ARG A 129 7.73 -35.78 25.71
C ARG A 129 8.13 -36.30 27.09
N HIS A 130 7.16 -36.39 28.01
CA HIS A 130 7.30 -37.33 29.12
C HIS A 130 6.81 -38.67 28.57
N ASN A 131 7.78 -39.49 28.19
CA ASN A 131 7.58 -40.84 27.73
C ASN A 131 7.13 -41.72 28.90
N ASP A 132 6.25 -42.66 28.60
CA ASP A 132 5.81 -43.77 29.44
C ASP A 132 6.95 -44.80 29.57
N SER A 133 7.25 -45.22 30.81
CA SER A 133 7.78 -46.53 31.24
C SER A 133 7.82 -46.60 32.76
#